data_AF-A0A963VVQ3-F1
#
_entry.id   AF-A0A963VVQ3-F1
#
_cell.length_a   1.000
_cell.length_b   1.000
_cell.length_c   1.000
_cell.angle_alpha   90.00
_cell.angle_beta   90.00
_cell.angle_gamma   90.00
#
_symmetry.space_group_name_H-M   'P 1'
#
loop_
_entity.id
_entity.type
_entity.pdbx_description
1 polymer ?
#
loop_
_entity_poly.entity_id
_entity_poly.type
_entity_poly.pdbx_seq_one_letter_code
_entity_poly.pdbx_strand_id
1 'polypeptide(L)' 'MAYSRHSTVSEAIKRAGLPESHDVYWSKSRKADVVKAVRDKLISFDEARWRYLLSRKEFKDWEQQVDREEAKAPTRELA' A
#
# COMPACT_ATOMS: atom_id res chain seq x y z
N MET A 1 0.55 26.62 0.72
CA MET A 1 0.98 25.21 0.84
C MET A 1 1.93 24.92 -0.30
N ALA A 2 3.24 25.02 -0.06
CA ALA A 2 4.27 24.74 -1.05
C ALA A 2 4.72 23.29 -0.88
N TYR A 3 4.31 22.41 -1.79
CA TYR A 3 4.81 21.03 -1.83
C TYR A 3 6.30 21.06 -2.20
N SER A 4 7.14 20.53 -1.32
CA SER A 4 8.58 20.40 -1.54
C SER A 4 8.84 19.54 -2.78
N ARG A 5 9.60 20.09 -3.72
CA ARG A 5 9.67 19.70 -5.14
C ARG A 5 10.41 18.37 -5.43
N HIS A 6 10.86 17.62 -4.42
CA HIS A 6 11.73 16.45 -4.64
C HIS A 6 11.39 15.23 -3.77
N SER A 7 10.12 15.06 -3.42
CA SER A 7 9.62 13.78 -2.91
C SER A 7 8.37 13.44 -3.69
N THR A 8 8.55 13.11 -4.96
CA THR A 8 7.44 12.72 -5.82
C THR A 8 6.83 11.46 -5.22
N VAL A 9 5.52 11.42 -5.07
CA VAL A 9 4.80 10.23 -4.57
C VAL A 9 5.21 8.97 -5.36
N SER A 10 5.55 9.11 -6.64
CA SER A 10 6.11 8.06 -7.49
C SER A 10 7.41 7.43 -6.95
N GLU A 11 8.25 8.18 -6.24
CA GLU A 11 9.49 7.67 -5.63
C GLU A 11 9.21 6.90 -4.33
N ALA A 12 8.26 7.36 -3.53
CA ALA A 12 7.75 6.62 -2.37
C ALA A 12 7.05 5.32 -2.80
N ILE A 13 6.27 5.39 -3.90
CA ILE A 13 5.64 4.24 -4.57
C ILE A 13 6.70 3.25 -5.03
N LYS A 14 7.76 3.69 -5.72
CA LYS A 14 8.87 2.82 -6.15
C LYS A 14 9.61 2.18 -4.97
N ARG A 15 9.89 2.95 -3.90
CA ARG A 15 10.51 2.42 -2.68
C ARG A 15 9.63 1.42 -1.93
N ALA A 16 8.31 1.62 -1.96
CA ALA A 16 7.32 0.74 -1.36
C ALA A 16 6.89 -0.42 -2.28
N GLY A 17 7.47 -0.55 -3.48
CA GLY A 17 7.12 -1.62 -4.44
C GLY A 17 5.71 -1.49 -5.03
N LEU A 18 5.08 -0.32 -4.89
CA LEU A 18 3.72 -0.08 -5.32
C LEU A 18 3.64 0.01 -6.85
N PRO A 19 2.59 -0.56 -7.46
CA PRO A 19 2.37 -0.46 -8.90
C PRO A 19 2.07 0.99 -9.30
N GLU A 20 2.66 1.45 -10.41
CA GLU A 20 2.43 2.80 -10.96
C GLU A 20 1.05 2.96 -11.63
N SER A 21 0.38 1.86 -11.97
CA SER A 21 -0.93 1.83 -12.61
C SER A 21 -1.94 0.95 -11.86
N HIS A 22 -3.23 1.18 -12.09
CA HIS A 22 -4.33 0.37 -11.56
C HIS A 22 -4.51 -0.97 -12.30
N ASP A 23 -4.09 -1.02 -13.57
CA ASP A 23 -4.16 -2.22 -14.42
C ASP A 23 -2.97 -3.13 -14.12
N VAL A 24 -3.03 -3.78 -12.96
CA VAL A 24 -1.99 -4.70 -12.51
C VAL A 24 -2.61 -5.90 -11.83
N TYR A 25 -1.90 -7.02 -11.91
CA TYR A 25 -2.26 -8.20 -11.14
C TYR A 25 -2.05 -7.94 -9.64
N TRP A 26 -3.14 -7.86 -8.89
CA TRP A 26 -3.13 -7.65 -7.43
C TRP A 26 -2.80 -8.94 -6.67
N SER A 27 -1.50 -9.23 -6.54
CA SER A 27 -1.00 -10.29 -5.67
C SER A 27 -1.17 -9.94 -4.19
N LYS A 28 -1.14 -10.96 -3.32
CA LYS A 28 -1.23 -10.77 -1.85
C LYS A 28 -0.18 -9.79 -1.32
N SER A 29 1.07 -9.87 -1.81
CA SER A 29 2.15 -8.96 -1.44
C SER A 29 1.85 -7.52 -1.86
N ARG A 30 1.43 -7.27 -3.11
CA ARG A 30 1.11 -5.92 -3.59
C ARG A 30 -0.02 -5.26 -2.82
N LYS A 31 -1.04 -6.04 -2.44
CA LYS A 31 -2.11 -5.56 -1.57
C LYS A 31 -1.57 -5.16 -0.19
N ALA A 32 -0.66 -5.97 0.36
CA ALA A 32 0.00 -5.67 1.62
C ALA A 32 0.85 -4.39 1.55
N ASP A 33 1.58 -4.20 0.46
CA ASP A 33 2.38 -2.99 0.25
C ASP A 33 1.52 -1.73 0.20
N VAL A 34 0.37 -1.76 -0.50
CA VAL A 34 -0.58 -0.64 -0.54
C VAL A 34 -1.14 -0.35 0.85
N VAL A 35 -1.57 -1.38 1.58
CA VAL A 35 -2.11 -1.24 2.94
C VAL A 35 -1.06 -0.67 3.88
N LYS A 36 0.19 -1.16 3.83
CA LYS A 36 1.31 -0.64 4.63
C LYS A 36 1.61 0.81 4.29
N ALA A 37 1.68 1.17 3.01
CA ALA A 37 1.92 2.55 2.59
C ALA A 37 0.82 3.53 3.07
N VAL A 38 -0.44 3.09 3.10
CA VAL A 38 -1.53 3.90 3.68
C VAL A 38 -1.42 4.00 5.20
N ARG A 39 -1.06 2.90 5.90
CA ARG A 39 -0.85 2.88 7.36
C ARG A 39 0.34 3.76 7.79
N ASP A 40 1.43 3.71 7.03
CA ASP A 40 2.66 4.49 7.23
C ASP A 40 2.52 5.95 6.77
N LYS A 41 1.32 6.34 6.28
CA LYS A 41 0.99 7.68 5.78
C LYS A 41 1.88 8.14 4.61
N LEU A 42 2.46 7.20 3.87
CA LEU A 42 3.20 7.48 2.63
C LEU A 42 2.25 7.95 1.53
N ILE A 43 1.06 7.36 1.48
CA ILE A 43 -0.05 7.80 0.62
C ILE A 43 -1.32 7.91 1.45
N SER A 44 -2.20 8.83 1.07
CA SER A 44 -3.51 8.95 1.72
C SER A 44 -4.46 7.88 1.20
N PHE A 45 -5.41 7.45 2.04
CA PHE A 45 -6.46 6.52 1.62
C PHE A 45 -7.25 7.04 0.41
N ASP A 46 -7.60 8.33 0.40
CA ASP A 46 -8.29 8.93 -0.75
C ASP A 46 -7.43 8.82 -2.01
N GLU A 47 -6.14 9.13 -1.91
CA GLU A 47 -5.20 9.02 -3.03
C GLU A 47 -5.07 7.59 -3.56
N ALA A 48 -5.06 6.58 -2.67
CA ALA A 48 -5.09 5.17 -3.07
C ALA A 48 -6.39 4.83 -3.82
N ARG A 49 -7.54 5.37 -3.40
CA ARG A 49 -8.82 5.18 -4.10
C ARG A 49 -8.83 5.81 -5.48
N TRP A 50 -8.33 7.04 -5.61
CA TRP A 50 -8.27 7.73 -6.90
C TRP A 50 -7.26 7.07 -7.85
N ARG A 51 -6.10 6.63 -7.36
CA ARG A 51 -5.08 5.98 -8.21
C ARG A 51 -5.45 4.57 -8.65
N TYR A 52 -5.95 3.75 -7.72
CA TYR A 52 -6.19 2.33 -7.97
C TYR A 52 -7.65 1.98 -8.18
N LEU A 53 -8.53 3.00 -8.22
CA LEU A 53 -9.98 2.86 -8.39
C LEU A 53 -10.62 1.90 -7.36
N LEU A 54 -10.04 1.87 -6.15
CA LEU A 54 -10.47 0.97 -5.09
C LEU A 54 -11.66 1.57 -4.32
N SER A 55 -12.61 0.71 -3.98
CA SER A 55 -13.65 1.04 -3.01
C SER A 55 -13.14 0.90 -1.57
N ARG A 56 -13.82 1.58 -0.64
CA ARG A 56 -13.54 1.43 0.79
C ARG A 56 -13.72 -0.01 1.28
N LYS A 57 -14.68 -0.74 0.70
CA LYS A 57 -14.92 -2.13 1.05
C LYS A 57 -13.73 -3.00 0.62
N GLU A 58 -13.27 -2.85 -0.63
CA GLU A 58 -12.12 -3.61 -1.14
C GLU A 58 -10.85 -3.35 -0.32
N PHE A 59 -10.58 -2.10 0.03
CA PHE A 59 -9.44 -1.78 0.88
C PHE A 59 -9.55 -2.45 2.26
N LYS A 60 -10.74 -2.43 2.88
CA LYS A 60 -10.97 -3.11 4.17
C LYS A 60 -10.82 -4.63 4.06
N ASP A 61 -11.20 -5.22 2.93
CA ASP A 61 -10.96 -6.64 2.66
C ASP A 61 -9.45 -6.93 2.54
N TRP A 62 -8.68 -6.01 1.96
CA TRP A 62 -7.21 -6.13 1.91
C TRP A 62 -6.58 -5.98 3.28
N GLU A 63 -7.02 -5.02 4.10
CA GLU A 63 -6.52 -4.85 5.47
C GLU A 63 -6.69 -6.14 6.30
N GLN A 64 -7.85 -6.79 6.20
CA GLN A 64 -8.09 -8.06 6.88
C GLN A 64 -7.21 -9.20 6.35
N GLN A 65 -6.94 -9.24 5.05
CA GLN A 65 -6.03 -10.22 4.47
C GLN A 65 -4.62 -10.01 4.98
N VAL A 66 -4.16 -8.77 5.03
CA VAL A 66 -2.83 -8.40 5.54
C VAL A 66 -2.70 -8.74 7.02
N ASP A 67 -3.68 -8.37 7.84
CA ASP A 67 -3.73 -8.68 9.27
C ASP A 67 -3.61 -10.20 9.52
N ARG A 68 -4.31 -11.02 8.73
CA ARG A 68 -4.19 -12.49 8.80
C ARG A 68 -2.82 -13.00 8.39
N GLU A 69 -2.21 -12.43 7.35
CA GLU A 69 -0.88 -12.83 6.89
C GLU A 69 0.22 -12.38 7.87
N GLU A 70 0.08 -11.20 8.50
CA GLU A 70 0.94 -10.70 9.58
C GLU A 70 0.81 -11.57 10.83
N ALA A 71 -0.41 -11.95 11.23
CA ALA A 71 -0.67 -12.87 12.33
C ALA A 71 -0.15 -14.29 12.05
N LYS A 72 -0.01 -14.69 10.79
CA LYS A 72 0.59 -15.96 10.35
C LYS A 72 2.12 -15.88 10.20
N ALA A 73 2.68 -14.68 10.15
CA ALA A 73 4.11 -14.45 10.09
C ALA A 73 4.75 -14.07 11.45
N PRO A 74 4.35 -14.63 12.62
CA PRO A 74 5.19 -14.45 13.79
C PRO A 74 6.44 -15.28 13.52
N THR A 75 7.60 -14.63 13.48
CA THR A 75 8.94 -15.26 13.41
C THR A 75 9.50 -15.45 12.00
N ARG A 76 10.11 -14.39 11.48
CA ARG A 76 11.38 -14.49 10.75
C ARG A 76 12.10 -13.16 11.00
N GLU A 77 13.37 -13.23 11.44
CA GLU A 77 14.17 -12.16 12.09
C GLU A 77 13.92 -12.12 13.61
N LEU A 78 14.73 -12.75 14.46
CA LEU A 78 16.19 -12.58 14.60
C LEU A 78 16.91 -13.95 14.74
N ALA A 79 17.85 -14.25 13.83
CA ALA A 79 18.90 -15.26 14.00
C ALA A 79 20.10 -14.90 13.11
#